data_AF-A0A5C5T4J6-F1
#
_entry.id   AF-A0A5C5T4J6-F1
#
_cell.length_a   1.000
_cell.length_b   1.000
_cell.length_c   1.000
_cell.angle_alpha   90.00
_cell.angle_beta   90.00
_cell.angle_gamma   90.00
#
_symmetry.space_group_name_H-M   'P 1'
#
loop_
_entity.id
_entity.type
_entity.pdbx_description
1 polymer ?
#
loop_
_entity_poly.entity_id
_entity_poly.type
_entity_poly.pdbx_seq_one_letter_code
_entity_poly.pdbx_strand_id
1 'polypeptide(L)'
;MRCLMNDERGITLVELLAVLAIMGIIIVGIMSVLSTGTNSADRTSTRQEIQQEGNLIVERVRAYYLENPASTTTEIVNGCNKNQLINISVASNGSQLRMDGVLISEGYTYELSEGTTLCREKRSPLKLTLKKGGQEFIIQTAFSKLN
;
A
#
# COMPACT_ATOMS: atom_id res chain seq x y z
N MET A 1 -28.33 -7.68 67.88
CA MET A 1 -27.03 -7.34 67.27
C MET A 1 -26.47 -8.61 66.63
N ARG A 2 -26.24 -8.61 65.31
CA ARG A 2 -25.64 -9.73 64.58
C ARG A 2 -24.13 -9.47 64.48
N CYS A 3 -23.31 -10.35 65.07
CA CYS A 3 -21.87 -10.34 64.82
C CYS A 3 -21.61 -10.90 63.43
N LEU A 4 -21.02 -10.08 62.57
CA LEU A 4 -20.36 -10.55 61.35
C LEU A 4 -19.02 -11.16 61.78
N MET A 5 -18.96 -12.49 61.86
CA MET A 5 -17.69 -13.20 62.01
C MET A 5 -16.92 -13.09 60.69
N ASN A 6 -15.75 -12.46 60.72
CA ASN A 6 -14.81 -12.46 59.60
C ASN A 6 -14.07 -13.80 59.59
N ASP A 7 -14.11 -14.53 58.47
CA ASP A 7 -13.32 -15.73 58.22
C ASP A 7 -11.85 -15.32 57.98
N GLU A 8 -10.99 -15.48 58.98
CA GLU A 8 -9.54 -15.26 58.86
C GLU A 8 -8.84 -16.55 58.40
N ARG A 9 -9.07 -16.93 57.13
CA ARG A 9 -8.33 -18.04 56.51
C ARG A 9 -7.05 -17.50 55.88
N GLY A 10 -5.89 -17.87 56.43
CA GLY A 10 -4.58 -17.49 55.89
C GLY A 10 -4.32 -18.14 54.53
N ILE A 11 -3.68 -17.40 53.61
CA ILE A 11 -3.20 -17.94 52.34
C ILE A 11 -2.03 -18.89 52.59
N THR A 12 -2.09 -20.09 52.04
CA THR A 12 -0.96 -21.01 52.08
C THR A 12 0.01 -20.72 50.94
N LEU A 13 1.30 -20.99 51.15
CA LEU A 13 2.35 -20.76 50.15
C LEU A 13 2.09 -21.56 48.86
N VAL A 14 1.52 -22.75 48.99
CA VAL A 14 1.16 -23.62 47.87
C VAL A 14 0.03 -23.02 47.03
N GLU A 15 -1.00 -22.43 47.65
CA GLU A 15 -2.08 -21.75 46.91
C GLU A 15 -1.55 -20.55 46.13
N LEU A 16 -0.64 -19.76 46.72
CA LEU A 16 -0.01 -18.63 46.04
C LEU A 16 0.78 -19.09 44.80
N LEU A 17 1.56 -20.17 44.93
CA LEU A 17 2.33 -20.74 43.82
C LEU A 17 1.43 -21.29 42.72
N ALA A 18 0.32 -21.94 43.08
CA ALA A 18 -0.64 -22.44 42.11
C ALA A 18 -1.27 -21.30 41.29
N VAL A 19 -1.66 -20.19 41.96
CA VAL A 19 -2.21 -19.01 41.28
C VAL A 19 -1.17 -18.38 40.34
N LEU A 20 0.08 -18.24 40.79
CA LEU A 20 1.16 -17.69 39.96
C LEU A 20 1.45 -18.56 38.73
N ALA A 21 1.44 -19.89 38.89
CA ALA A 21 1.64 -20.82 37.79
C ALA A 21 0.52 -20.69 36.74
N ILE A 22 -0.74 -20.62 37.18
CA ILE A 22 -1.90 -20.44 36.29
C ILE A 22 -1.85 -19.08 35.59
N MET A 23 -1.51 -18.01 36.33
CA MET A 23 -1.37 -16.66 35.75
C MET A 23 -0.29 -16.60 34.68
N GLY A 24 0.85 -17.29 34.87
CA GLY A 24 1.91 -17.37 33.87
C GLY A 24 1.41 -17.95 32.53
N ILE A 25 0.63 -19.04 32.59
CA ILE A 25 0.05 -19.68 31.40
C ILE A 25 -0.93 -18.72 30.69
N ILE A 26 -1.77 -18.02 31.46
CA ILE A 26 -2.75 -17.06 30.92
C ILE A 26 -2.04 -15.91 30.20
N ILE A 27 -1.00 -15.33 30.82
CA ILE A 27 -0.26 -14.20 30.24
C ILE A 27 0.40 -14.61 28.90
N VAL A 28 0.98 -15.80 28.82
CA VAL A 28 1.56 -16.32 27.57
C VAL A 28 0.49 -16.43 26.46
N GLY A 29 -0.71 -16.92 26.81
CA GLY A 29 -1.83 -16.98 25.87
C GLY A 29 -2.23 -15.60 25.34
N ILE A 30 -2.35 -14.61 26.23
CA ILE A 30 -2.69 -13.23 25.86
C ILE A 30 -1.63 -12.61 24.95
N MET A 31 -0.35 -12.77 25.29
CA MET A 31 0.76 -12.23 24.50
C MET A 31 0.82 -12.82 23.09
N SER A 32 0.53 -14.12 22.94
CA SER A 32 0.47 -14.78 21.63
C SER A 32 -0.60 -14.18 20.72
N VAL A 33 -1.80 -13.96 21.26
CA VAL A 33 -2.91 -13.35 20.51
C VAL A 33 -2.59 -11.90 20.15
N LEU A 34 -2.05 -11.11 21.09
CA LEU A 34 -1.66 -9.72 20.84
C LEU A 34 -0.56 -9.61 19.78
N SER A 35 0.47 -10.46 19.84
CA SER A 35 1.54 -10.52 18.84
C SER A 35 0.99 -10.86 17.45
N THR A 36 0.08 -11.84 17.37
CA THR A 36 -0.53 -12.23 16.09
C THR A 36 -1.42 -11.10 15.54
N GLY A 37 -2.18 -10.44 16.40
CA GLY A 37 -3.04 -9.32 16.04
C GLY A 37 -2.25 -8.12 15.51
N THR A 38 -1.19 -7.72 16.21
CA THR A 38 -0.32 -6.59 15.82
C THR A 38 0.36 -6.84 14.47
N ASN A 39 0.98 -8.00 14.28
CA ASN A 39 1.60 -8.37 13.00
C ASN A 39 0.59 -8.38 11.83
N SER A 40 -0.65 -8.82 12.10
CA SER A 40 -1.72 -8.83 11.09
C SER A 40 -2.20 -7.42 10.76
N ALA A 41 -2.27 -6.55 11.77
CA ALA A 41 -2.63 -5.14 11.61
C ALA A 41 -1.58 -4.42 10.76
N ASP A 42 -0.29 -4.60 11.01
CA ASP A 42 0.80 -3.96 10.26
C ASP A 42 0.80 -4.37 8.78
N ARG A 43 0.59 -5.66 8.50
CA ARG A 43 0.43 -6.16 7.12
C ARG A 43 -0.77 -5.55 6.42
N THR A 44 -1.90 -5.46 7.12
CA THR A 44 -3.13 -4.88 6.58
C THR A 44 -2.95 -3.39 6.31
N SER A 45 -2.34 -2.65 7.23
CA SER A 45 -2.03 -1.23 7.09
C SER A 45 -1.11 -0.98 5.89
N THR A 46 0.00 -1.73 5.78
CA THR A 46 0.92 -1.64 4.63
C THR A 46 0.20 -1.94 3.32
N ARG A 47 -0.66 -2.97 3.29
CA ARG A 47 -1.42 -3.33 2.09
C ARG A 47 -2.45 -2.25 1.70
N GLN A 48 -3.07 -1.58 2.66
CA GLN A 48 -3.97 -0.46 2.40
C GLN A 48 -3.20 0.76 1.89
N GLU A 49 -2.04 1.05 2.49
CA GLU A 49 -1.17 2.15 2.06
C GLU A 49 -0.74 1.99 0.60
N ILE A 50 -0.26 0.81 0.19
CA ILE A 50 0.14 0.56 -1.20
C ILE A 50 -1.05 0.69 -2.16
N GLN A 51 -2.24 0.22 -1.77
CA GLN A 51 -3.45 0.35 -2.60
C GLN A 51 -3.86 1.82 -2.79
N GLN A 52 -3.81 2.61 -1.70
CA GLN A 52 -4.12 4.04 -1.76
C GLN A 52 -3.12 4.77 -2.65
N GLU A 53 -1.83 4.48 -2.50
CA GLU A 53 -0.80 5.07 -3.36
C GLU A 53 -0.99 4.66 -4.83
N GLY A 54 -1.30 3.40 -5.08
CA GLY A 54 -1.55 2.93 -6.44
C GLY A 54 -2.75 3.63 -7.10
N ASN A 55 -3.82 3.86 -6.35
CA ASN A 55 -4.97 4.62 -6.82
C ASN A 55 -4.60 6.09 -7.09
N LEU A 56 -3.82 6.71 -6.18
CA LEU A 56 -3.34 8.08 -6.34
C LEU A 56 -2.47 8.24 -7.59
N ILE A 57 -1.61 7.26 -7.90
CA ILE A 57 -0.81 7.24 -9.13
C ILE A 57 -1.72 7.21 -10.36
N VAL A 58 -2.72 6.32 -10.38
CA VAL A 58 -3.67 6.25 -11.50
C VAL A 58 -4.41 7.57 -11.68
N GLU A 59 -4.84 8.21 -10.58
CA GLU A 59 -5.51 9.51 -10.62
C GLU A 59 -4.60 10.61 -11.14
N ARG A 60 -3.34 10.67 -10.69
CA ARG A 60 -2.33 11.63 -11.18
C ARG A 60 -2.06 11.44 -12.67
N VAL A 61 -1.85 10.20 -13.11
CA VAL A 61 -1.65 9.87 -14.53
C VAL A 61 -2.90 10.22 -15.33
N ARG A 62 -4.09 9.95 -14.81
CA ARG A 62 -5.36 10.29 -15.47
C ARG A 62 -5.55 11.79 -15.60
N ALA A 63 -5.34 12.55 -14.52
CA ALA A 63 -5.47 14.00 -14.53
C ALA A 63 -4.51 14.61 -15.56
N TYR A 64 -3.26 14.17 -15.54
CA TYR A 64 -2.28 14.58 -16.53
C TYR A 64 -2.70 14.19 -17.95
N TYR A 65 -3.18 12.96 -18.16
CA TYR A 65 -3.69 12.45 -19.45
C TYR A 65 -4.90 13.23 -20.00
N LEU A 66 -5.70 13.84 -19.14
CA LEU A 66 -6.85 14.66 -19.55
C LEU A 66 -6.49 16.14 -19.76
N GLU A 67 -5.42 16.63 -19.15
CA GLU A 67 -4.93 17.99 -19.33
C GLU A 67 -4.41 18.17 -20.75
N ASN A 68 -5.19 18.80 -21.64
CA ASN A 68 -4.94 18.80 -23.09
C ASN A 68 -3.96 19.93 -23.49
N PRO A 69 -2.69 19.64 -23.81
CA PRO A 69 -1.84 20.65 -24.44
C PRO A 69 -2.33 20.89 -25.86
N ALA A 70 -2.47 22.15 -26.27
CA ALA A 70 -2.78 22.50 -27.65
C ALA A 70 -1.75 21.85 -28.60
N SER A 71 -2.19 20.93 -29.45
CA SER A 71 -1.32 20.26 -30.43
C SER A 71 -1.01 21.21 -31.58
N THR A 72 0.23 21.67 -31.69
CA THR A 72 0.72 22.43 -32.86
C THR A 72 1.74 21.64 -33.68
N THR A 73 2.28 20.55 -33.15
CA THR A 73 3.31 19.74 -33.81
C THR A 73 2.65 18.64 -34.66
N THR A 74 3.23 18.29 -35.82
CA THR A 74 2.79 17.18 -36.68
C THR A 74 3.74 15.97 -36.63
N GLU A 75 4.71 15.97 -35.71
CA GLU A 75 5.68 14.89 -35.54
C GLU A 75 4.98 13.68 -34.93
N ILE A 76 4.96 12.57 -35.67
CA ILE A 76 4.35 11.32 -35.24
C ILE A 76 5.45 10.40 -34.73
N VAL A 77 5.35 9.98 -33.47
CA VAL A 77 6.22 9.00 -32.83
C VAL A 77 5.34 7.84 -32.36
N ASN A 78 5.70 6.61 -32.75
CA ASN A 78 4.93 5.40 -32.43
C ASN A 78 3.43 5.49 -32.79
N GLY A 79 3.12 6.22 -33.88
CA GLY A 79 1.73 6.40 -34.33
C GLY A 79 0.89 7.32 -33.44
N CYS A 80 1.52 8.14 -32.60
CA CYS A 80 0.90 9.21 -31.81
C CYS A 80 1.60 10.53 -32.11
N ASN A 81 0.89 11.65 -31.99
CA ASN A 81 1.54 12.96 -32.03
C ASN A 81 2.50 13.10 -30.82
N LYS A 82 3.73 13.59 -31.04
CA LYS A 82 4.74 13.74 -30.00
C LYS A 82 4.27 14.59 -28.81
N ASN A 83 3.47 15.63 -29.07
CA ASN A 83 2.89 16.46 -28.01
C ASN A 83 1.78 15.76 -27.22
N GLN A 84 1.32 14.60 -27.70
CA GLN A 84 0.27 13.78 -27.09
C GLN A 84 0.86 12.53 -26.40
N LEU A 85 2.18 12.37 -26.41
CA LEU A 85 2.89 11.31 -25.68
C LEU A 85 3.14 11.72 -24.23
N ILE A 86 2.96 10.77 -23.32
CA ILE A 86 3.28 10.89 -21.91
C ILE A 86 4.25 9.77 -21.58
N ASN A 87 5.44 10.10 -21.08
CA ASN A 87 6.44 9.11 -20.72
C ASN A 87 6.32 8.77 -19.23
N ILE A 88 6.11 7.49 -18.93
CA ILE A 88 6.16 6.96 -17.58
C ILE A 88 7.46 6.17 -17.44
N SER A 89 8.25 6.52 -16.46
CA SER A 89 9.57 5.92 -16.24
C SER A 89 9.80 5.64 -14.76
N VAL A 90 10.57 4.58 -14.50
CA VAL A 90 11.06 4.26 -13.18
C VAL A 90 12.53 4.67 -13.13
N ALA A 91 12.96 5.34 -12.06
CA ALA A 91 14.36 5.70 -11.87
C ALA A 91 15.25 4.45 -11.79
N SER A 92 16.55 4.59 -12.08
CA SER A 92 17.49 3.46 -12.13
C SER A 92 17.62 2.68 -10.82
N ASN A 93 17.25 3.29 -9.68
CA ASN A 93 17.21 2.63 -8.37
C ASN A 93 15.91 1.84 -8.12
N GLY A 94 14.93 1.91 -9.03
CA GLY A 94 13.62 1.26 -8.87
C GLY A 94 12.68 1.96 -7.88
N SER A 95 13.11 3.05 -7.23
CA SER A 95 12.43 3.61 -6.04
C SER A 95 11.63 4.88 -6.30
N GLN A 96 11.62 5.36 -7.55
CA GLN A 96 10.92 6.58 -7.94
C GLN A 96 10.19 6.36 -9.25
N LEU A 97 8.92 6.74 -9.27
CA LEU A 97 8.10 6.76 -10.47
C LEU A 97 8.01 8.20 -10.98
N ARG A 98 8.27 8.39 -12.28
CA ARG A 98 8.29 9.70 -12.92
C ARG A 98 7.39 9.73 -14.14
N MET A 99 6.73 10.85 -14.34
CA MET A 99 5.91 11.15 -15.52
C MET A 99 6.48 12.39 -16.21
N ASP A 100 6.92 12.25 -17.46
CA ASP A 100 7.65 13.28 -18.22
C ASP A 100 8.82 13.92 -17.43
N GLY A 101 9.53 13.09 -16.65
CA GLY A 101 10.65 13.51 -15.81
C GLY A 101 10.26 14.13 -14.46
N VAL A 102 8.98 14.39 -14.21
CA VAL A 102 8.46 14.88 -12.92
C VAL A 102 8.23 13.70 -11.98
N LEU A 103 8.67 13.81 -10.72
CA LEU A 103 8.42 12.79 -9.70
C LEU A 103 6.93 12.72 -9.37
N ILE A 104 6.33 11.53 -9.45
CA ILE A 104 4.92 11.32 -9.14
C ILE A 104 4.68 10.39 -7.95
N SER A 105 5.66 9.59 -7.55
CA SER A 105 5.57 8.72 -6.38
C SER A 105 6.98 8.25 -5.99
N GLU A 106 7.21 8.09 -4.69
CA GLU A 106 8.47 7.60 -4.11
C GLU A 106 8.21 6.75 -2.85
N GLY A 107 9.22 6.00 -2.40
CA GLY A 107 9.15 5.18 -1.18
C GLY A 107 8.63 3.75 -1.40
N TYR A 108 8.46 3.34 -2.66
CA TYR A 108 8.07 2.00 -3.08
C TYR A 108 9.03 1.51 -4.15
N THR A 109 9.09 0.19 -4.36
CA THR A 109 9.76 -0.38 -5.53
C THR A 109 8.75 -0.50 -6.66
N TYR A 110 9.08 0.05 -7.83
CA TYR A 110 8.23 0.05 -9.00
C TYR A 110 8.79 -0.85 -10.09
N GLU A 111 7.90 -1.64 -10.71
CA GLU A 111 8.20 -2.42 -11.90
C GLU A 111 7.18 -2.11 -12.98
N LEU A 112 7.63 -1.50 -14.07
CA LEU A 112 6.78 -1.15 -15.19
C LEU A 112 6.86 -2.25 -16.24
N SER A 113 5.75 -2.96 -16.46
CA SER A 113 5.68 -4.06 -17.43
C SER A 113 5.13 -3.59 -18.77
N GLU A 114 4.23 -2.60 -18.78
CA GLU A 114 3.60 -2.03 -19.97
C GLU A 114 3.26 -0.56 -19.74
N GLY A 115 3.18 0.23 -20.80
CA GLY A 115 2.75 1.63 -20.73
C GLY A 115 3.86 2.63 -20.38
N THR A 116 5.10 2.36 -20.78
CA THR A 116 6.23 3.31 -20.72
C THR A 116 5.94 4.61 -21.46
N THR A 117 5.12 4.55 -22.50
CA THR A 117 4.65 5.71 -23.23
C THR A 117 3.15 5.59 -23.48
N LEU A 118 2.39 6.55 -22.98
CA LEU A 118 0.94 6.64 -23.22
C LEU A 118 0.67 7.63 -24.35
N CYS A 119 -0.24 7.27 -25.25
CA CYS A 119 -0.74 8.13 -26.31
C CYS A 119 -2.14 8.62 -25.97
N ARG A 120 -2.37 9.93 -25.95
CA ARG A 120 -3.70 10.51 -25.61
C ARG A 120 -4.79 10.24 -26.64
N GLU A 121 -4.39 10.05 -27.90
CA GLU A 121 -5.30 9.85 -29.04
C GLU A 121 -5.77 8.38 -29.16
N LYS A 122 -5.13 7.45 -28.45
CA LYS A 122 -5.37 6.01 -28.57
C LYS A 122 -5.51 5.36 -27.21
N ARG A 123 -6.14 4.19 -27.19
CA ARG A 123 -6.16 3.36 -25.99
C ARG A 123 -4.72 2.93 -25.65
N SER A 124 -4.24 3.31 -24.49
CA SER A 124 -2.88 3.03 -24.01
C SER A 124 -2.93 2.23 -22.70
N PRO A 125 -2.52 0.94 -22.71
CA PRO A 125 -2.47 0.14 -21.49
C PRO A 125 -1.34 0.61 -20.56
N LEU A 126 -1.56 0.49 -19.26
CA LEU A 126 -0.58 0.71 -18.21
C LEU A 126 -0.59 -0.49 -17.26
N LYS A 127 0.58 -1.11 -17.09
CA LYS A 127 0.79 -2.18 -16.11
C LYS A 127 1.97 -1.83 -15.22
N LEU A 128 1.66 -1.45 -13.98
CA LEU A 128 2.62 -1.00 -12.97
C LEU A 128 2.46 -1.84 -11.71
N THR A 129 3.57 -2.38 -11.23
CA THR A 129 3.65 -3.11 -9.97
C THR A 129 4.32 -2.25 -8.91
N LEU A 130 3.73 -2.15 -7.72
CA LEU A 130 4.27 -1.49 -6.54
C LEU A 130 4.58 -2.53 -5.46
N LYS A 131 5.75 -2.43 -4.83
CA LYS A 131 6.16 -3.31 -3.73
C LYS A 131 6.65 -2.50 -2.52
N LYS A 132 6.19 -2.87 -1.32
CA LYS A 132 6.67 -2.32 -0.03
C LYS A 132 6.40 -3.32 1.10
N GLY A 133 7.36 -3.52 2.00
CA GLY A 133 7.18 -4.35 3.20
C GLY A 133 6.76 -5.81 2.91
N GLY A 134 7.22 -6.39 1.79
CA GLY A 134 6.82 -7.74 1.36
C GLY A 134 5.38 -7.87 0.84
N GLN A 135 4.66 -6.75 0.68
CA GLN A 135 3.37 -6.67 0.01
C GLN A 135 3.55 -6.14 -1.41
N GLU A 136 2.63 -6.53 -2.29
CA GLU A 136 2.61 -6.15 -3.71
C GLU A 136 1.21 -5.67 -4.10
N PHE A 137 1.16 -4.68 -4.99
CA PHE A 137 -0.07 -4.23 -5.64
C PHE A 137 0.18 -4.01 -7.13
N ILE A 138 -0.73 -4.50 -7.96
CA ILE A 138 -0.63 -4.41 -9.42
C ILE A 138 -1.72 -3.49 -9.93
N ILE A 139 -1.31 -2.41 -10.57
CA ILE A 139 -2.17 -1.53 -11.34
C ILE A 139 -2.21 -2.08 -12.76
N GLN A 140 -3.39 -2.47 -13.22
CA GLN A 140 -3.64 -2.85 -14.61
C GLN A 140 -4.83 -2.05 -15.12
N THR A 141 -4.55 -1.05 -15.95
CA THR A 141 -5.57 -0.16 -16.50
C THR A 141 -5.24 0.21 -17.94
N ALA A 142 -6.18 0.88 -18.63
CA ALA A 142 -5.93 1.46 -19.92
C ALA A 142 -6.54 2.87 -19.97
N PHE A 143 -5.77 3.82 -20.48
CA PHE A 143 -6.23 5.19 -20.69
C PHE A 143 -6.74 5.33 -22.13
N SER A 144 -7.89 5.95 -22.29
CA SER A 144 -8.44 6.33 -23.59
C SER A 144 -9.20 7.64 -23.45
N LYS A 145 -9.29 8.39 -24.54
CA LYS A 145 -10.18 9.56 -24.60
C LYS A 145 -11.62 9.10 -24.36
N LEU A 146 -12.34 9.79 -23.48
CA LEU A 146 -13.79 9.64 -23.36
C LEU A 146 -14.39 10.26 -24.63
N ASN A 147 -15.09 9.44 -25.43
CA ASN A 147 -15.90 9.92 -26.55
C ASN A 147 -17.09 10.71 -26.03
#